data_AF-A0AAJ6CZX9-F1
#
_entry.id   AF-A0AAJ6CZX9-F1
#
_cell.length_a   1.000
_cell.length_b   1.000
_cell.length_c   1.000
_cell.angle_alpha   90.00
_cell.angle_beta   90.00
_cell.angle_gamma   90.00
#
_symmetry.space_group_name_H-M   'P 1'
#
loop_
_entity.id
_entity.type
_entity.pdbx_description
1 polymer ?
#
loop_
_entity_poly.entity_id
_entity_poly.type
_entity_poly.pdbx_seq_one_letter_code
_entity_poly.pdbx_strand_id
1 'polypeptide(L)'
;MKRLSEEPNVQLRDVPQLLGLATVMEESAAQRYQRLAARMEKLSEREVAGTFSALVEEQRDHVEEIARRSGQSTGAPPPALADPRGLPSEISRSWDEAEASALLTPYRALGIAVDNEMLAFAFYSYVAAQSGDATVRATAEWLAGKALDHAAVLREERRRAYRREGAGRARDGRPMLDASSLPEFVRQSRRLESRAAVFHRRVASRLAALGEAAASKTIIEVAERERAAGLEAADGTVEAARAELAQAAKPLPLLRAALAEAERLHQAYLDLADRTRDEQVLAAAQRAADRTLQSLATVAALLQAFG
;
A
#
# COMPACT_ATOMS: atom_id res chain seq x y z
N MET A 1 -18.20 -2.27 -1.76
CA MET A 1 -17.63 -1.93 -3.09
C MET A 1 -16.96 -0.58 -2.95
N LYS A 2 -15.70 -0.43 -3.36
CA LYS A 2 -14.99 0.86 -3.33
C LYS A 2 -15.73 1.82 -4.28
N ARG A 3 -16.00 3.04 -3.83
CA ARG A 3 -16.67 4.09 -4.62
C ARG A 3 -15.63 5.13 -5.01
N LEU A 4 -15.87 5.84 -6.11
CA LEU A 4 -15.08 7.00 -6.47
C LEU A 4 -15.37 8.12 -5.47
N SER A 5 -14.34 8.80 -4.95
CA SER A 5 -14.52 9.97 -4.07
C SER A 5 -15.04 11.21 -4.79
N GLU A 6 -14.78 11.31 -6.09
CA GLU A 6 -15.11 12.45 -6.93
C GLU A 6 -15.64 11.96 -8.27
N GLU A 7 -16.53 12.73 -8.89
CA GLU A 7 -16.97 12.44 -10.25
C GLU A 7 -15.78 12.55 -11.22
N PRO A 8 -15.54 11.56 -12.09
CA PRO A 8 -14.49 11.64 -13.08
C PRO A 8 -14.68 12.87 -13.97
N ASN A 9 -13.69 13.77 -14.00
CA ASN A 9 -13.68 14.94 -14.88
C ASN A 9 -13.18 14.57 -16.29
N VAL A 10 -13.63 13.44 -16.81
CA VAL A 10 -13.31 12.98 -18.18
C VAL A 10 -14.59 12.98 -18.99
N GLN A 11 -14.69 13.89 -19.95
CA GLN A 11 -15.76 13.83 -20.95
C GLN A 11 -15.34 12.90 -22.08
N LEU A 12 -15.56 11.60 -21.89
CA LEU A 12 -15.37 10.60 -22.96
C LEU A 12 -16.58 10.66 -23.89
N ARG A 13 -16.44 11.40 -25.00
CA ARG A 13 -17.55 11.68 -25.92
C ARG A 13 -17.71 10.62 -27.00
N ASP A 14 -16.67 9.81 -27.22
CA ASP A 14 -16.64 8.79 -28.27
C ASP A 14 -15.76 7.58 -27.90
N VAL A 15 -15.90 6.52 -28.70
CA VAL A 15 -15.15 5.26 -28.55
C VAL A 15 -13.63 5.46 -28.71
N PRO A 16 -13.10 6.20 -29.72
CA PRO A 16 -11.67 6.47 -29.83
C PRO A 16 -11.06 7.03 -28.54
N GLN A 17 -11.69 8.04 -27.94
CA GLN A 17 -11.19 8.65 -26.69
C GLN A 17 -11.19 7.66 -25.52
N LEU A 18 -12.25 6.86 -25.38
CA LEU A 18 -12.34 5.84 -24.34
C LEU A 18 -11.26 4.76 -24.52
N LEU A 19 -11.03 4.29 -25.74
CA LEU A 19 -9.98 3.30 -26.04
C LEU A 19 -8.57 3.87 -25.82
N GLY A 20 -8.32 5.13 -26.19
CA GLY A 20 -7.05 5.82 -25.89
C GLY A 20 -6.77 5.92 -24.40
N LEU A 21 -7.79 6.26 -23.59
CA LEU A 21 -7.64 6.29 -22.13
C LEU A 21 -7.42 4.89 -21.55
N ALA A 22 -8.14 3.89 -22.06
CA ALA A 22 -7.98 2.51 -21.63
C ALA A 22 -6.55 2.02 -21.89
N THR A 23 -5.96 2.32 -23.06
CA THR A 23 -4.54 1.99 -23.34
C THR A 23 -3.60 2.54 -22.27
N VAL A 24 -3.74 3.82 -21.91
CA VAL A 24 -2.90 4.44 -20.86
C VAL A 24 -3.10 3.77 -19.50
N MET A 25 -4.34 3.41 -19.16
CA MET A 25 -4.65 2.73 -17.91
C MET A 25 -4.02 1.33 -17.84
N GLU A 26 -4.14 0.54 -18.91
CA GLU A 26 -3.57 -0.82 -18.96
C GLU A 26 -2.03 -0.81 -18.96
N GLU A 27 -1.40 0.11 -19.70
CA GLU A 27 0.05 0.28 -19.68
C GLU A 27 0.55 0.70 -18.28
N SER A 28 -0.17 1.60 -17.62
CA SER A 28 0.15 2.02 -16.25
C SER A 28 0.00 0.86 -15.27
N ALA A 29 -1.06 0.07 -15.40
CA ALA A 29 -1.29 -1.12 -14.58
C ALA A 29 -0.19 -2.17 -14.79
N ALA A 30 0.21 -2.44 -16.03
CA ALA A 30 1.30 -3.35 -16.35
C ALA A 30 2.61 -2.93 -15.68
N GLN A 31 2.98 -1.65 -15.76
CA GLN A 31 4.19 -1.14 -15.11
C GLN A 31 4.14 -1.29 -13.58
N ARG A 32 2.98 -1.03 -12.98
CA ARG A 32 2.75 -1.13 -11.54
C ARG A 32 2.80 -2.59 -11.06
N TYR A 33 2.16 -3.51 -11.78
CA TYR A 33 2.25 -4.94 -11.51
C TYR A 33 3.66 -5.47 -11.68
N GLN A 34 4.41 -5.01 -12.68
CA GLN A 34 5.82 -5.37 -12.85
C GLN A 34 6.66 -4.98 -11.63
N ARG A 35 6.44 -3.78 -11.06
CA ARG A 35 7.13 -3.34 -9.84
C ARG A 35 6.73 -4.17 -8.62
N LEU A 36 5.45 -4.52 -8.48
CA LEU A 36 5.01 -5.42 -7.40
C LEU A 36 5.59 -6.82 -7.54
N ALA A 37 5.62 -7.40 -8.75
CA ALA A 37 6.24 -8.70 -9.00
C ALA A 37 7.71 -8.69 -8.57
N ALA A 38 8.49 -7.69 -9.02
CA ALA A 38 9.89 -7.53 -8.63
C ALA A 38 10.07 -7.33 -7.11
N ARG A 39 9.11 -6.68 -6.45
CA ARG A 39 9.12 -6.51 -4.99
C ARG A 39 8.85 -7.82 -4.27
N MET A 40 7.89 -8.61 -4.73
CA MET A 40 7.57 -9.93 -4.16
C MET A 40 8.74 -10.92 -4.34
N GLU A 41 9.42 -10.89 -5.49
CA GLU A 41 10.65 -11.69 -5.70
C GLU A 41 11.74 -11.34 -4.67
N LYS A 42 11.96 -10.05 -4.40
CA LYS A 42 12.92 -9.61 -3.36
C LYS A 42 12.53 -10.07 -1.95
N LEU A 43 11.25 -10.33 -1.72
CA LEU A 43 10.73 -10.88 -0.47
C LEU A 43 10.67 -12.43 -0.47
N SER A 44 11.15 -13.08 -1.54
CA SER A 44 11.05 -14.53 -1.76
C SER A 44 9.61 -15.08 -1.86
N GLU A 45 8.66 -14.22 -2.21
CA GLU A 45 7.23 -14.52 -2.30
C GLU A 45 6.85 -14.91 -3.75
N ARG A 46 7.47 -15.98 -4.24
CA ARG A 46 7.45 -16.38 -5.67
C ARG A 46 6.05 -16.62 -6.24
N GLU A 47 5.14 -17.18 -5.46
CA GLU A 47 3.76 -17.46 -5.91
C GLU A 47 3.00 -16.15 -6.19
N VAL A 48 3.17 -15.15 -5.33
CA VAL A 48 2.53 -13.83 -5.49
C VAL A 48 3.25 -13.00 -6.55
N ALA A 49 4.57 -13.15 -6.68
CA ALA A 49 5.31 -12.59 -7.80
C ALA A 49 4.79 -13.13 -9.15
N GLY A 50 4.62 -14.45 -9.26
CA GLY A 50 4.06 -15.10 -10.44
C GLY A 50 2.65 -14.63 -10.78
N THR A 51 1.81 -14.38 -9.76
CA THR A 51 0.47 -13.80 -9.95
C THR A 51 0.56 -12.42 -10.62
N PHE A 52 1.42 -11.53 -10.11
CA PHE A 52 1.61 -10.21 -10.72
C PHE A 52 2.22 -10.29 -12.11
N SER A 53 3.16 -11.22 -12.35
CA SER A 53 3.71 -11.45 -13.68
C SER A 53 2.66 -11.92 -14.69
N ALA A 54 1.72 -12.78 -14.30
CA ALA A 54 0.61 -13.18 -15.16
C ALA A 54 -0.28 -11.98 -15.52
N LEU A 55 -0.61 -11.13 -14.54
CA LEU A 55 -1.38 -9.90 -14.78
C LEU A 55 -0.64 -8.92 -15.71
N VAL A 56 0.70 -8.85 -15.67
CA VAL A 56 1.46 -8.03 -16.63
C VAL A 56 1.23 -8.50 -18.06
N GLU A 57 1.24 -9.81 -18.31
CA GLU A 57 0.97 -10.35 -19.65
C GLU A 57 -0.49 -10.12 -20.06
N GLU A 58 -1.46 -10.33 -19.16
CA GLU A 58 -2.87 -10.02 -19.42
C GLU A 58 -3.09 -8.54 -19.79
N GLN A 59 -2.37 -7.62 -19.14
CA GLN A 59 -2.45 -6.19 -19.49
C GLN A 59 -1.84 -5.86 -20.86
N ARG A 60 -0.82 -6.59 -21.30
CA ARG A 60 -0.30 -6.45 -22.67
C ARG A 60 -1.30 -6.97 -23.70
N ASP A 61 -1.90 -8.13 -23.42
CA ASP A 61 -2.95 -8.69 -24.27
C ASP A 61 -4.16 -7.74 -24.39
N HIS A 62 -4.50 -7.03 -23.31
CA HIS A 62 -5.55 -6.01 -23.34
C HIS A 62 -5.17 -4.82 -24.22
N VAL A 63 -3.93 -4.31 -24.15
CA VAL A 63 -3.47 -3.23 -25.04
C VAL A 63 -3.57 -3.64 -26.51
N GLU A 64 -3.19 -4.88 -26.85
CA GLU A 64 -3.31 -5.42 -28.20
C GLU A 64 -4.78 -5.54 -28.65
N GLU A 65 -5.66 -6.04 -27.77
CA GLU A 65 -7.10 -6.16 -28.03
C GLU A 65 -7.76 -4.78 -28.20
N ILE A 66 -7.37 -3.77 -27.42
CA ILE A 66 -7.81 -2.38 -27.57
C ILE A 66 -7.38 -1.84 -28.95
N ALA A 67 -6.11 -2.04 -29.33
CA ALA A 67 -5.59 -1.59 -30.62
C ALA A 67 -6.35 -2.23 -31.80
N ARG A 68 -6.62 -3.54 -31.71
CA ARG A 68 -7.40 -4.30 -32.69
C ARG A 68 -8.82 -3.75 -32.82
N ARG A 69 -9.51 -3.50 -31.69
CA ARG A 69 -10.87 -2.93 -31.67
C ARG A 69 -10.92 -1.51 -32.22
N SER A 70 -9.94 -0.68 -31.90
CA SER A 70 -9.84 0.68 -32.47
C SER A 70 -9.70 0.62 -33.98
N GLY A 71 -8.81 -0.24 -34.50
CA GLY A 71 -8.63 -0.42 -35.94
C GLY A 71 -9.89 -0.89 -36.66
N GLN A 72 -10.65 -1.81 -36.05
CA GLN A 72 -11.91 -2.31 -36.62
C GLN A 72 -13.04 -1.27 -36.60
N SER A 73 -13.10 -0.40 -35.60
CA SER A 73 -14.19 0.56 -35.43
C SER A 73 -13.92 1.91 -36.08
N THR A 74 -12.65 2.33 -36.17
CA THR A 74 -12.25 3.68 -36.61
C THR A 74 -11.32 3.68 -37.82
N GLY A 75 -10.75 2.53 -38.19
CA GLY A 75 -9.69 2.44 -39.20
C GLY A 75 -8.32 2.94 -38.74
N ALA A 76 -8.18 3.32 -37.47
CA ALA A 76 -6.96 3.87 -36.89
C ALA A 76 -6.66 3.24 -35.50
N PRO A 77 -5.39 3.22 -35.06
CA PRO A 77 -5.05 2.89 -33.69
C PRO A 77 -5.67 3.90 -32.69
N PRO A 78 -5.81 3.52 -31.42
CA PRO A 78 -6.33 4.44 -30.41
C PRO A 78 -5.43 5.68 -30.32
N PRO A 79 -6.01 6.87 -30.09
CA PRO A 79 -5.22 8.10 -29.99
C PRO A 79 -4.28 8.02 -28.78
N ALA A 80 -3.04 8.48 -28.97
CA ALA A 80 -2.09 8.62 -27.87
C ALA A 80 -2.54 9.74 -26.93
N LEU A 81 -3.00 9.37 -25.73
CA LEU A 81 -3.29 10.35 -24.68
C LEU A 81 -2.05 10.51 -23.81
N ALA A 82 -1.49 11.72 -23.80
CA ALA A 82 -0.24 12.02 -23.09
C ALA A 82 -0.40 12.09 -21.56
N ASP A 83 -1.63 12.26 -21.07
CA ASP A 83 -1.90 12.45 -19.65
C ASP A 83 -3.34 12.02 -19.37
N PRO A 84 -3.57 11.05 -18.46
CA PRO A 84 -4.91 10.65 -18.05
C PRO A 84 -5.54 11.70 -17.09
N ARG A 85 -5.46 12.99 -17.42
CA ARG A 85 -6.09 14.06 -16.62
C ARG A 85 -7.58 13.77 -16.49
N GLY A 86 -8.05 13.75 -15.25
CA GLY A 86 -9.45 13.46 -14.92
C GLY A 86 -9.70 12.03 -14.43
N LEU A 87 -8.70 11.13 -14.46
CA LEU A 87 -8.79 9.91 -13.63
C LEU A 87 -8.84 10.28 -12.14
N PRO A 88 -9.65 9.57 -11.33
CA PRO A 88 -9.69 9.78 -9.89
C PRO A 88 -8.29 9.74 -9.28
N SER A 89 -7.89 10.80 -8.59
CA SER A 89 -6.56 10.92 -7.97
C SER A 89 -6.25 9.78 -6.97
N GLU A 90 -7.30 9.15 -6.45
CA GLU A 90 -7.25 7.97 -5.59
C GLU A 90 -6.59 6.75 -6.24
N ILE A 91 -6.70 6.60 -7.56
CA ILE A 91 -6.03 5.53 -8.30
C ILE A 91 -4.52 5.68 -8.11
N SER A 92 -3.96 6.85 -8.44
CA SER A 92 -2.52 7.10 -8.29
C SER A 92 -2.05 7.04 -6.84
N ARG A 93 -2.80 7.67 -5.91
CA ARG A 93 -2.42 7.71 -4.48
C ARG A 93 -2.26 6.33 -3.86
N SER A 94 -3.16 5.40 -4.17
CA SER A 94 -3.10 4.05 -3.60
C SER A 94 -1.85 3.25 -4.03
N TRP A 95 -1.31 3.54 -5.22
CA TRP A 95 -0.07 2.92 -5.71
C TRP A 95 1.17 3.52 -5.06
N ASP A 96 1.20 4.84 -4.88
CA ASP A 96 2.31 5.52 -4.21
C ASP A 96 2.47 5.03 -2.76
N GLU A 97 1.35 4.80 -2.06
CA GLU A 97 1.34 4.20 -0.72
C GLU A 97 1.90 2.76 -0.71
N ALA A 98 1.62 1.97 -1.76
CA ALA A 98 2.14 0.60 -1.90
C ALA A 98 3.66 0.58 -2.07
N GLU A 99 4.17 1.44 -2.95
CA GLU A 99 5.59 1.51 -3.28
C GLU A 99 6.42 2.05 -2.10
N ALA A 100 5.84 2.95 -1.31
CA ALA A 100 6.49 3.54 -0.15
C ALA A 100 6.56 2.58 1.06
N SER A 101 5.71 1.54 1.14
CA SER A 101 5.62 0.71 2.35
C SER A 101 6.86 -0.19 2.56
N ALA A 102 7.53 0.01 3.70
CA ALA A 102 8.65 -0.83 4.15
C ALA A 102 8.21 -2.22 4.61
N LEU A 103 6.97 -2.36 5.09
CA LEU A 103 6.32 -3.61 5.50
C LEU A 103 5.33 -4.14 4.47
N LEU A 104 5.51 -3.83 3.19
CA LEU A 104 4.63 -4.37 2.16
C LEU A 104 4.63 -5.91 2.22
N THR A 105 3.55 -6.48 2.73
CA THR A 105 3.33 -7.93 2.76
C THR A 105 2.60 -8.36 1.49
N PRO A 106 2.67 -9.65 1.11
CA PRO A 106 1.88 -10.16 -0.01
C PRO A 106 0.38 -9.85 0.11
N TYR A 107 -0.21 -10.02 1.30
CA TYR A 107 -1.62 -9.70 1.55
C TYR A 107 -1.96 -8.23 1.29
N ARG A 108 -1.05 -7.32 1.67
CA ARG A 108 -1.22 -5.88 1.45
C ARG A 108 -1.04 -5.50 -0.02
N ALA A 109 0.00 -6.00 -0.67
CA ALA A 109 0.24 -5.77 -2.10
C ALA A 109 -0.97 -6.20 -2.94
N LEU A 110 -1.51 -7.39 -2.66
CA LEU A 110 -2.72 -7.90 -3.31
C LEU A 110 -3.96 -7.07 -2.95
N GLY A 111 -4.07 -6.58 -1.72
CA GLY A 111 -5.15 -5.67 -1.31
C GLY A 111 -5.17 -4.37 -2.11
N ILE A 112 -4.01 -3.75 -2.31
CA ILE A 112 -3.88 -2.52 -3.10
C ILE A 112 -4.21 -2.79 -4.57
N ALA A 113 -3.75 -3.90 -5.12
CA ALA A 113 -4.10 -4.31 -6.47
C ALA A 113 -5.62 -4.50 -6.64
N VAL A 114 -6.29 -5.19 -5.71
CA VAL A 114 -7.76 -5.33 -5.72
C VAL A 114 -8.44 -3.96 -5.70
N ASP A 115 -7.97 -3.05 -4.85
CA ASP A 115 -8.55 -1.71 -4.74
C ASP A 115 -8.45 -0.93 -6.04
N ASN A 116 -7.33 -1.07 -6.76
CA ASN A 116 -7.13 -0.41 -8.05
C ASN A 116 -8.02 -0.98 -9.14
N GLU A 117 -8.14 -2.30 -9.23
CA GLU A 117 -9.07 -2.93 -10.16
C GLU A 117 -10.53 -2.52 -9.86
N MET A 118 -10.88 -2.37 -8.58
CA MET A 118 -12.22 -1.90 -8.21
C MET A 118 -12.45 -0.42 -8.54
N LEU A 119 -11.42 0.43 -8.49
CA LEU A 119 -11.52 1.81 -8.94
C LEU A 119 -11.66 1.87 -10.48
N ALA A 120 -10.92 1.05 -11.21
CA ALA A 120 -11.06 0.92 -12.67
C ALA A 120 -12.48 0.45 -13.05
N PHE A 121 -12.98 -0.60 -12.39
CA PHE A 121 -14.36 -1.06 -12.55
C PHE A 121 -15.38 0.07 -12.29
N ALA A 122 -15.22 0.80 -11.18
CA ALA A 122 -16.14 1.88 -10.83
C ALA A 122 -16.10 3.01 -11.85
N PHE A 123 -14.92 3.36 -12.36
CA PHE A 123 -14.74 4.35 -13.42
C PHE A 123 -15.44 3.93 -14.72
N TYR A 124 -15.19 2.73 -15.23
CA TYR A 124 -15.83 2.28 -16.47
C TYR A 124 -17.34 2.08 -16.32
N SER A 125 -17.81 1.63 -15.15
CA SER A 125 -19.25 1.57 -14.84
C SER A 125 -19.90 2.95 -14.84
N TYR A 126 -19.20 3.97 -14.33
CA TYR A 126 -19.67 5.35 -14.40
C TYR A 126 -19.77 5.84 -15.85
N VAL A 127 -18.74 5.60 -16.66
CA VAL A 127 -18.75 5.97 -18.10
C VAL A 127 -19.91 5.28 -18.83
N ALA A 128 -20.13 3.99 -18.58
CA ALA A 128 -21.24 3.23 -19.15
C ALA A 128 -22.61 3.81 -18.77
N ALA A 129 -22.77 4.23 -17.51
CA ALA A 129 -24.02 4.78 -16.99
C ALA A 129 -24.33 6.18 -17.51
N GLN A 130 -23.31 7.02 -17.73
CA GLN A 130 -23.48 8.41 -18.15
C GLN A 130 -23.55 8.60 -19.66
N SER A 131 -23.12 7.60 -20.45
CA SER A 131 -23.09 7.74 -21.90
C SER A 131 -24.47 7.51 -22.54
N GLY A 132 -24.88 8.44 -23.40
CA GLY A 132 -26.03 8.27 -24.29
C GLY A 132 -25.73 7.43 -25.54
N ASP A 133 -24.46 7.15 -25.83
CA ASP A 133 -24.04 6.34 -26.99
C ASP A 133 -23.93 4.86 -26.59
N ALA A 134 -24.70 4.00 -27.27
CA ALA A 134 -24.73 2.57 -27.01
C ALA A 134 -23.38 1.87 -27.23
N THR A 135 -22.56 2.36 -28.15
CA THR A 135 -21.24 1.81 -28.48
C THR A 135 -20.21 2.17 -27.42
N VAL A 136 -20.25 3.41 -26.93
CA VAL A 136 -19.43 3.84 -25.78
C VAL A 136 -19.81 3.04 -24.54
N ARG A 137 -21.11 2.88 -24.27
CA ARG A 137 -21.61 2.07 -23.15
C ARG A 137 -21.11 0.62 -23.22
N ALA A 138 -21.28 -0.04 -24.37
CA ALA A 138 -20.82 -1.43 -24.55
C ALA A 138 -19.30 -1.57 -24.41
N THR A 139 -18.53 -0.58 -24.88
CA THR A 139 -17.06 -0.56 -24.74
C THR A 139 -16.65 -0.39 -23.28
N ALA A 140 -17.31 0.51 -22.55
CA ALA A 140 -17.06 0.72 -21.13
C ALA A 140 -17.46 -0.50 -20.28
N GLU A 141 -18.59 -1.15 -20.57
CA GLU A 141 -19.00 -2.40 -19.92
C GLU A 141 -17.98 -3.52 -20.12
N TRP A 142 -17.42 -3.64 -21.34
CA TRP A 142 -16.37 -4.61 -21.64
C TRP A 142 -15.11 -4.36 -20.79
N LEU A 143 -14.65 -3.11 -20.70
CA LEU A 143 -13.49 -2.72 -19.86
C LEU A 143 -13.78 -2.94 -18.37
N ALA A 144 -14.99 -2.63 -17.90
CA ALA A 144 -15.42 -2.91 -16.54
C ALA A 144 -15.36 -4.43 -16.23
N GLY A 145 -15.77 -5.27 -17.18
CA GLY A 145 -15.66 -6.72 -17.09
C GLY A 145 -14.22 -7.19 -16.89
N LYS A 146 -13.27 -6.65 -17.68
CA LYS A 146 -11.84 -6.96 -17.54
C LYS A 146 -11.29 -6.66 -16.15
N ALA A 147 -11.63 -5.49 -15.60
CA ALA A 147 -11.22 -5.13 -14.24
C ALA A 147 -11.81 -6.07 -13.17
N LEU A 148 -13.05 -6.57 -13.36
CA LEU A 148 -13.64 -7.55 -12.44
C LEU A 148 -12.94 -8.90 -12.49
N ASP A 149 -12.53 -9.36 -13.68
CA ASP A 149 -11.80 -10.63 -13.85
C ASP A 149 -10.48 -10.58 -13.07
N HIS A 150 -9.69 -9.52 -13.21
CA HIS A 150 -8.47 -9.32 -12.42
C HIS A 150 -8.76 -9.24 -10.92
N ALA A 151 -9.78 -8.46 -10.52
CA ALA A 151 -10.15 -8.32 -9.12
C ALA A 151 -10.54 -9.67 -8.48
N ALA A 152 -11.13 -10.59 -9.25
CA ALA A 152 -11.47 -11.93 -8.78
C ALA A 152 -10.21 -12.76 -8.48
N VAL A 153 -9.27 -12.81 -9.43
CA VAL A 153 -7.97 -13.49 -9.26
C VAL A 153 -7.20 -12.93 -8.06
N LEU A 154 -7.05 -11.61 -8.00
CA LEU A 154 -6.35 -10.93 -6.93
C LEU A 154 -6.99 -11.16 -5.55
N ARG A 155 -8.33 -11.20 -5.47
CA ARG A 155 -9.03 -11.52 -4.21
C ARG A 155 -8.80 -12.96 -3.77
N GLU A 156 -8.72 -13.89 -4.72
CA GLU A 156 -8.40 -15.29 -4.40
C GLU A 156 -7.00 -15.41 -3.82
N GLU A 157 -6.01 -14.84 -4.51
CA GLU A 157 -4.63 -14.84 -4.04
C GLU A 157 -4.48 -14.10 -2.71
N ARG A 158 -5.22 -13.00 -2.51
CA ARG A 158 -5.22 -12.28 -1.25
C ARG A 158 -5.72 -13.16 -0.10
N ARG A 159 -6.74 -13.99 -0.32
CA ARG A 159 -7.21 -14.95 0.71
C ARG A 159 -6.17 -16.03 0.99
N ARG A 160 -5.42 -16.49 -0.01
CA ARG A 160 -4.31 -17.44 0.16
C ARG A 160 -3.17 -16.81 0.98
N ALA A 161 -2.76 -15.59 0.61
CA ALA A 161 -1.76 -14.81 1.34
C ALA A 161 -2.18 -14.56 2.79
N TYR A 162 -3.45 -14.19 3.05
CA TYR A 162 -3.96 -14.03 4.41
C TYR A 162 -3.79 -15.30 5.27
N ARG A 163 -4.10 -16.48 4.72
CA ARG A 163 -3.94 -17.75 5.45
C ARG A 163 -2.47 -18.07 5.72
N ARG A 164 -1.59 -17.84 4.73
CA ARG A 164 -0.13 -18.02 4.89
C ARG A 164 0.43 -17.08 5.96
N GLU A 165 0.08 -15.80 5.89
CA GLU A 165 0.51 -14.79 6.85
C GLU A 165 -0.08 -15.02 8.24
N GLY A 166 -1.33 -15.46 8.35
CA GLY A 166 -1.94 -15.82 9.64
C GLY A 166 -1.19 -16.96 10.33
N ALA A 167 -0.79 -17.98 9.58
CA ALA A 167 0.05 -19.07 10.08
C ALA A 167 1.48 -18.59 10.43
N GLY A 168 2.00 -17.59 9.71
CA GLY A 168 3.30 -16.96 9.99
C GLY A 168 3.29 -16.02 11.20
N ARG A 169 2.24 -15.21 11.40
CA ARG A 169 2.09 -14.27 12.54
C ARG A 169 2.10 -14.98 13.89
N ALA A 170 1.51 -16.17 13.97
CA ALA A 170 1.56 -17.01 15.16
C ALA A 170 2.98 -17.53 15.47
N ARG A 171 3.86 -17.61 14.46
CA ARG A 171 5.26 -18.05 14.59
C ARG A 171 6.26 -16.90 14.79
N ASP A 172 5.97 -15.71 14.24
CA ASP A 172 6.87 -14.54 14.25
C ASP A 172 6.89 -13.75 15.58
N GLY A 173 6.01 -14.05 16.55
CA GLY A 173 5.98 -13.37 17.84
C GLY A 173 5.75 -11.84 17.76
N ARG A 174 5.15 -11.36 16.67
CA ARG A 174 4.86 -9.92 16.48
C ARG A 174 3.97 -9.45 17.64
N PRO A 175 4.27 -8.30 18.27
CA PRO A 175 3.46 -7.80 19.37
C PRO A 175 2.06 -7.47 18.85
N MET A 176 1.09 -8.31 19.21
CA MET A 176 -0.31 -8.15 18.88
C MET A 176 -1.00 -7.45 20.06
N LEU A 177 -1.68 -6.33 19.81
CA LEU A 177 -2.50 -5.68 20.82
C LEU A 177 -3.84 -6.40 20.89
N ASP A 178 -4.10 -7.18 21.94
CA ASP A 178 -5.33 -7.95 22.16
C ASP A 178 -6.20 -7.39 23.28
N ALA A 179 -6.00 -6.11 23.60
CA ALA A 179 -6.73 -5.41 24.63
C ALA A 179 -8.25 -5.51 24.50
N SER A 180 -8.87 -6.04 25.54
CA SER A 180 -10.31 -6.20 25.69
C SER A 180 -10.97 -5.06 26.47
N SER A 181 -10.17 -4.15 27.03
CA SER A 181 -10.63 -3.00 27.81
C SER A 181 -9.68 -1.81 27.67
N LEU A 182 -10.17 -0.60 27.94
CA LEU A 182 -9.34 0.62 27.86
C LEU A 182 -8.09 0.58 28.78
N PRO A 183 -8.14 0.11 30.04
CA PRO A 183 -6.95 0.01 30.87
C PRO A 183 -5.92 -0.98 30.31
N GLU A 184 -6.38 -2.07 29.70
CA GLU A 184 -5.51 -3.04 29.03
C GLU A 184 -4.87 -2.44 27.78
N PHE A 185 -5.65 -1.74 26.97
CA PHE A 185 -5.15 -1.00 25.81
C PHE A 185 -4.04 -0.04 26.23
N VAL A 186 -4.27 0.79 27.25
CA VAL A 186 -3.28 1.75 27.73
C VAL A 186 -1.97 1.05 28.14
N ARG A 187 -2.04 -0.09 28.86
CA ARG A 187 -0.82 -0.82 29.25
C ARG A 187 -0.07 -1.40 28.05
N GLN A 188 -0.78 -2.07 27.14
CA GLN A 188 -0.16 -2.73 26.00
C GLN A 188 0.39 -1.72 24.97
N SER A 189 -0.40 -0.68 24.65
CA SER A 189 -0.01 0.45 23.80
C SER A 189 1.27 1.11 24.32
N ARG A 190 1.35 1.40 25.62
CA ARG A 190 2.55 1.96 26.25
C ARG A 190 3.78 1.10 26.06
N ARG A 191 3.69 -0.20 26.34
CA ARG A 191 4.80 -1.13 26.16
C ARG A 191 5.27 -1.16 24.71
N LEU A 192 4.32 -1.16 23.76
CA LEU A 192 4.61 -1.21 22.34
C LEU A 192 5.28 0.09 21.84
N GLU A 193 4.76 1.25 22.22
CA GLU A 193 5.32 2.55 21.86
C GLU A 193 6.69 2.78 22.50
N SER A 194 6.90 2.39 23.76
CA SER A 194 8.23 2.47 24.39
C SER A 194 9.26 1.57 23.69
N ARG A 195 8.86 0.40 23.19
CA ARG A 195 9.74 -0.48 22.40
C ARG A 195 10.15 0.17 21.08
N ALA A 196 9.20 0.77 20.37
CA ALA A 196 9.45 1.51 19.14
C ALA A 196 10.37 2.72 19.39
N ALA A 197 10.12 3.50 20.44
CA ALA A 197 10.94 4.66 20.81
C ALA A 197 12.40 4.26 21.09
N VAL A 198 12.63 3.17 21.84
CA VAL A 198 13.98 2.63 22.08
C VAL A 198 14.65 2.21 20.78
N PHE A 199 13.92 1.56 19.88
CA PHE A 199 14.42 1.16 18.56
C PHE A 199 14.83 2.39 17.74
N HIS A 200 13.96 3.39 17.61
CA HIS A 200 14.24 4.62 16.88
C HIS A 200 15.42 5.42 17.48
N ARG A 201 15.56 5.50 18.81
CA ARG A 201 16.76 6.12 19.42
C ARG A 201 18.06 5.43 19.02
N ARG A 202 18.06 4.11 18.84
CA ARG A 202 19.26 3.38 18.36
C ARG A 202 19.56 3.69 16.91
N VAL A 203 18.55 3.69 16.05
CA VAL A 203 18.69 4.13 14.66
C VAL A 203 19.29 5.54 14.62
N ALA A 204 18.75 6.47 15.40
CA ALA A 204 19.25 7.84 15.47
C ALA A 204 20.72 7.91 15.95
N SER A 205 21.07 7.16 17.00
CA SER A 205 22.45 7.08 17.48
C SER A 205 23.40 6.56 16.41
N ARG A 206 22.99 5.53 15.65
CA ARG A 206 23.79 4.99 14.56
C ARG A 206 23.93 5.97 13.39
N LEU A 207 22.85 6.65 13.01
CA LEU A 207 22.88 7.71 11.98
C LEU A 207 23.85 8.83 12.37
N ALA A 208 23.81 9.28 13.62
CA ALA A 208 24.77 10.29 14.11
C ALA A 208 26.22 9.80 14.02
N ALA A 209 26.49 8.53 14.36
CA ALA A 209 27.81 7.92 14.23
C ALA A 209 28.29 7.79 12.77
N LEU A 210 27.36 7.80 11.81
CA LEU A 210 27.66 7.81 10.37
C LEU A 210 27.78 9.25 9.80
N GLY A 211 27.68 10.28 10.62
CA GLY A 211 27.75 11.69 10.20
C GLY A 211 26.40 12.30 9.80
N GLU A 212 25.30 11.55 9.89
CA GLU A 212 23.96 11.98 9.46
C GLU A 212 23.20 12.69 10.58
N ALA A 213 23.72 13.83 11.03
CA ALA A 213 23.19 14.56 12.18
C ALA A 213 21.73 15.06 11.97
N ALA A 214 21.40 15.52 10.77
CA ALA A 214 20.05 15.98 10.43
C ALA A 214 19.04 14.83 10.46
N ALA A 215 19.37 13.69 9.83
CA ALA A 215 18.52 12.50 9.85
C ALA A 215 18.37 11.92 11.27
N SER A 216 19.46 11.91 12.04
CA SER A 216 19.44 11.51 13.45
C SER A 216 18.46 12.34 14.27
N LYS A 217 18.49 13.67 14.12
CA LYS A 217 17.56 14.59 14.80
C LYS A 217 16.10 14.28 14.47
N THR A 218 15.77 14.09 13.19
CA THR A 218 14.41 13.75 12.76
C THR A 218 13.93 12.42 13.38
N ILE A 219 14.78 11.39 13.44
CA ILE A 219 14.42 10.11 14.07
C ILE A 219 14.29 10.24 15.59
N ILE A 220 15.05 11.13 16.25
CA ILE A 220 14.86 11.45 17.68
C ILE A 220 13.47 12.05 17.91
N GLU A 221 13.02 12.98 17.07
CA GLU A 221 11.68 13.56 17.20
C GLU A 221 10.57 12.50 17.08
N VAL A 222 10.74 11.52 16.18
CA VAL A 222 9.84 10.36 16.08
C VAL A 222 9.84 9.55 17.37
N ALA A 223 11.02 9.23 17.91
CA ALA A 223 11.14 8.49 19.15
C ALA A 223 10.52 9.21 20.37
N GLU A 224 10.60 10.54 20.43
CA GLU A 224 10.00 11.31 21.51
C GLU A 224 8.47 11.39 21.41
N ARG A 225 7.89 11.43 20.20
CA ARG A 225 6.43 11.32 20.02
C ARG A 225 5.89 9.98 20.52
N GLU A 226 6.63 8.89 20.27
CA GLU A 226 6.30 7.55 20.76
C GLU A 226 6.54 7.41 22.27
N ARG A 227 7.58 8.08 22.81
CA ARG A 227 7.88 8.07 24.25
C ARG A 227 6.84 8.81 25.08
N ALA A 228 6.26 9.90 24.56
CA ALA A 228 5.32 10.74 25.30
C ALA A 228 4.10 9.98 25.87
N ALA A 229 3.89 8.71 25.48
CA ALA A 229 2.88 7.83 26.03
C ALA A 229 3.32 6.89 27.18
N GLY A 230 4.61 6.55 27.40
CA GLY A 230 4.97 5.48 28.36
C GLY A 230 6.46 5.33 28.76
N LEU A 231 6.67 4.68 29.92
CA LEU A 231 7.98 4.36 30.54
C LEU A 231 8.62 3.08 29.94
N GLU A 232 9.95 3.05 29.95
CA GLU A 232 10.79 2.05 29.27
C GLU A 232 10.48 0.60 29.69
N ALA A 233 10.16 -0.25 28.70
CA ALA A 233 10.11 -1.69 28.87
C ALA A 233 11.41 -2.32 28.36
N ALA A 234 12.14 -2.99 29.24
CA ALA A 234 13.22 -3.91 28.87
C ALA A 234 12.60 -5.26 28.50
N ASP A 235 12.79 -5.71 27.26
CA ASP A 235 12.39 -7.06 26.86
C ASP A 235 13.42 -7.72 25.93
N GLY A 236 13.53 -9.05 26.02
CA GLY A 236 14.68 -9.86 25.56
C GLY A 236 14.77 -10.10 24.05
N THR A 237 13.70 -9.90 23.28
CA THR A 237 13.71 -9.97 21.79
C THR A 237 14.51 -8.84 21.14
N VAL A 238 14.90 -7.84 21.93
CA VAL A 238 15.59 -6.65 21.46
C VAL A 238 17.08 -6.94 21.15
N GLU A 239 17.69 -7.99 21.69
CA GLU A 239 19.14 -8.27 21.51
C GLU A 239 19.57 -8.65 20.09
N ALA A 240 18.77 -9.42 19.35
CA ALA A 240 19.11 -9.76 17.96
C ALA A 240 19.02 -8.54 17.02
N ALA A 241 17.94 -7.74 17.16
CA ALA A 241 17.79 -6.49 16.42
C ALA A 241 18.83 -5.42 16.84
N ARG A 242 19.32 -5.46 18.09
CA ARG A 242 20.45 -4.61 18.56
C ARG A 242 21.72 -4.91 17.77
N ALA A 243 22.04 -6.19 17.56
CA ALA A 243 23.27 -6.60 16.88
C ALA A 243 23.29 -6.20 15.39
N GLU A 244 22.18 -6.37 14.67
CA GLU A 244 22.09 -6.02 13.24
C GLU A 244 22.15 -4.50 13.00
N LEU A 245 21.43 -3.70 13.81
CA LEU A 245 21.46 -2.23 13.69
C LEU A 245 22.84 -1.65 14.02
N ALA A 246 23.56 -2.22 14.99
CA ALA A 246 24.91 -1.80 15.34
C ALA A 246 25.90 -2.01 14.20
N GLN A 247 25.71 -3.05 13.38
CA GLN A 247 26.58 -3.41 12.27
C GLN A 247 26.26 -2.67 10.96
N ALA A 248 25.12 -1.96 10.88
CA ALA A 248 24.72 -1.26 9.67
C ALA A 248 25.75 -0.18 9.28
N ALA A 249 26.37 -0.31 8.11
CA ALA A 249 27.43 0.58 7.64
C ALA A 249 26.92 1.79 6.81
N LYS A 250 25.63 1.81 6.45
CA LYS A 250 25.04 2.84 5.58
C LYS A 250 23.73 3.38 6.16
N PRO A 251 23.35 4.65 5.86
CA PRO A 251 22.10 5.25 6.34
C PRO A 251 20.81 4.61 5.81
N LEU A 252 20.76 4.24 4.53
CA LEU A 252 19.53 3.75 3.89
C LEU A 252 18.92 2.49 4.56
N PRO A 253 19.69 1.44 4.90
CA PRO A 253 19.16 0.30 5.67
C PRO A 253 18.58 0.70 7.03
N LEU A 254 19.18 1.67 7.71
CA LEU A 254 18.73 2.16 9.02
C LEU A 254 17.39 2.89 8.90
N LEU A 255 17.24 3.76 7.90
CA LEU A 255 15.99 4.47 7.65
C LEU A 255 14.86 3.52 7.23
N ARG A 256 15.15 2.50 6.42
CA ARG A 256 14.17 1.44 6.11
C ARG A 256 13.76 0.65 7.35
N ALA A 257 14.70 0.35 8.23
CA ALA A 257 14.42 -0.35 9.48
C ALA A 257 13.55 0.51 10.43
N ALA A 258 13.81 1.82 10.51
CA ALA A 258 12.95 2.76 11.24
C ALA A 258 11.54 2.83 10.65
N LEU A 259 11.42 2.97 9.32
CA LEU A 259 10.12 3.01 8.66
C LEU A 259 9.34 1.72 8.94
N ALA A 260 10.02 0.57 8.90
CA ALA A 260 9.43 -0.72 9.24
C ALA A 260 8.95 -0.82 10.70
N GLU A 261 9.63 -0.19 11.67
CA GLU A 261 9.16 -0.18 13.06
C GLU A 261 7.96 0.75 13.26
N ALA A 262 7.99 1.95 12.66
CA ALA A 262 6.87 2.88 12.67
C ALA A 262 5.61 2.27 12.01
N GLU A 263 5.78 1.60 10.88
CA GLU A 263 4.70 0.86 10.20
C GLU A 263 4.16 -0.30 11.05
N ARG A 264 5.01 -1.00 11.81
CA ARG A 264 4.58 -2.11 12.69
C ARG A 264 3.69 -1.57 13.81
N LEU A 265 4.11 -0.47 14.42
CA LEU A 265 3.38 0.19 15.49
C LEU A 265 2.02 0.70 15.00
N HIS A 266 1.99 1.38 13.84
CA HIS A 266 0.74 1.83 13.23
C HIS A 266 -0.21 0.67 12.90
N GLN A 267 0.31 -0.41 12.32
CA GLN A 267 -0.50 -1.57 11.96
C GLN A 267 -1.10 -2.26 13.17
N ALA A 268 -0.38 -2.35 14.30
CA ALA A 268 -0.92 -2.96 15.51
C ALA A 268 -2.19 -2.24 16.02
N TYR A 269 -2.29 -0.93 15.82
CA TYR A 269 -3.47 -0.15 16.18
C TYR A 269 -4.62 -0.33 15.20
N LEU A 270 -4.35 -0.37 13.89
CA LEU A 270 -5.37 -0.68 12.88
C LEU A 270 -5.94 -2.10 13.07
N ASP A 271 -5.07 -3.10 13.27
CA ASP A 271 -5.49 -4.49 13.49
C ASP A 271 -6.37 -4.63 14.75
N LEU A 272 -6.09 -3.87 15.83
CA LEU A 272 -6.95 -3.83 17.01
C LEU A 272 -8.28 -3.13 16.73
N ALA A 273 -8.27 -1.99 16.04
CA ALA A 273 -9.48 -1.24 15.69
C ALA A 273 -10.45 -2.09 14.85
N ASP A 274 -9.93 -2.88 13.90
CA ASP A 274 -10.73 -3.72 13.01
C ASP A 274 -11.46 -4.87 13.73
N ARG A 275 -10.95 -5.33 14.87
CA ARG A 275 -11.44 -6.54 15.56
C ARG A 275 -12.09 -6.29 16.90
N THR A 276 -11.80 -5.17 17.55
CA THR A 276 -12.38 -4.86 18.86
C THR A 276 -13.89 -4.66 18.73
N ARG A 277 -14.62 -5.07 19.77
CA ARG A 277 -16.05 -4.80 19.91
C ARG A 277 -16.34 -3.75 20.99
N ASP A 278 -15.30 -3.31 21.69
CA ASP A 278 -15.39 -2.26 22.72
C ASP A 278 -15.17 -0.89 22.08
N GLU A 279 -16.15 -0.01 22.22
CA GLU A 279 -16.16 1.33 21.60
C GLU A 279 -15.06 2.25 22.16
N GLN A 280 -14.73 2.12 23.45
CA GLN A 280 -13.67 2.93 24.07
C GLN A 280 -12.30 2.50 23.56
N VAL A 281 -12.08 1.19 23.42
CA VAL A 281 -10.87 0.63 22.83
C VAL A 281 -10.76 1.03 21.35
N LEU A 282 -11.86 0.96 20.59
CA LEU A 282 -11.89 1.36 19.17
C LEU A 282 -11.44 2.82 19.01
N ALA A 283 -12.08 3.74 19.74
CA ALA A 283 -11.76 5.15 19.66
C ALA A 283 -10.32 5.45 20.11
N ALA A 284 -9.81 4.72 21.11
CA ALA A 284 -8.43 4.87 21.57
C ALA A 284 -7.41 4.33 20.56
N ALA A 285 -7.70 3.19 19.92
CA ALA A 285 -6.88 2.59 18.88
C ALA A 285 -6.82 3.49 17.63
N GLN A 286 -7.95 4.06 17.19
CA GLN A 286 -7.99 5.02 16.08
C GLN A 286 -7.15 6.27 16.37
N ARG A 287 -7.30 6.88 17.56
CA ARG A 287 -6.45 8.01 17.95
C ARG A 287 -4.96 7.67 17.99
N ALA A 288 -4.61 6.44 18.34
CA ALA A 288 -3.22 5.98 18.33
C ALA A 288 -2.71 5.71 16.90
N ALA A 289 -3.57 5.17 16.03
CA ALA A 289 -3.29 5.04 14.60
C ALA A 289 -3.01 6.40 13.96
N ASP A 290 -3.81 7.43 14.26
CA ASP A 290 -3.60 8.79 13.74
C ASP A 290 -2.26 9.40 14.18
N ARG A 291 -1.89 9.23 15.47
CA ARG A 291 -0.59 9.71 15.97
C ARG A 291 0.59 9.00 15.30
N THR A 292 0.50 7.68 15.15
CA THR A 292 1.58 6.87 14.57
C THR A 292 1.72 7.09 13.07
N LEU A 293 0.65 7.49 12.38
CA LEU A 293 0.70 7.90 10.98
C LEU A 293 1.63 9.12 10.78
N GLN A 294 1.66 10.07 11.72
CA GLN A 294 2.57 11.22 11.65
C GLN A 294 4.04 10.80 11.78
N SER A 295 4.34 9.86 12.67
CA SER A 295 5.68 9.28 12.81
C SER A 295 6.09 8.56 11.53
N LEU A 296 5.20 7.72 10.98
CA LEU A 296 5.41 7.01 9.72
C LEU A 296 5.68 7.96 8.55
N ALA A 297 4.85 9.00 8.38
CA ALA A 297 5.03 10.01 7.35
C ALA A 297 6.37 10.75 7.48
N THR A 298 6.78 11.07 8.72
CA THR A 298 8.07 11.72 8.99
C THR A 298 9.24 10.84 8.55
N VAL A 299 9.23 9.55 8.88
CA VAL A 299 10.31 8.63 8.48
C VAL A 299 10.29 8.35 6.98
N ALA A 300 9.11 8.24 6.36
CA ALA A 300 8.96 8.05 4.93
C ALA A 300 9.53 9.24 4.14
N ALA A 301 9.19 10.47 4.53
CA ALA A 301 9.73 11.69 3.92
C ALA A 301 11.26 11.77 4.06
N LEU A 302 11.79 11.37 5.22
CA LEU A 302 13.23 11.31 5.44
C LEU A 302 13.90 10.26 4.53
N LEU A 303 13.30 9.07 4.37
CA LEU A 303 13.82 8.04 3.49
C LEU A 303 13.83 8.49 2.02
N GLN A 304 12.80 9.21 1.56
CA GLN A 304 12.73 9.78 0.22
C GLN A 304 13.85 10.80 -0.03
N ALA A 305 14.21 11.62 0.96
CA ALA A 305 15.31 12.59 0.82
C ALA A 305 16.71 11.94 0.66
N PHE A 306 16.85 10.65 0.97
CA PHE A 306 18.10 9.88 0.79
C PHE A 306 18.14 9.04 -0.49
N GLY A 307 17.01 8.89 -1.18
CA GLY A 307 16.86 8.09 -2.40
C GLY A 307 16.91 8.94 -3.65
#